data_AF-A0A0Q7Z9I7-F1
#
_entry.id   AF-A0A0Q7Z9I7-F1
#
_cell.length_a   1.000
_cell.length_b   1.000
_cell.length_c   1.000
_cell.angle_alpha   90.00
_cell.angle_beta   90.00
_cell.angle_gamma   90.00
#
_symmetry.space_group_name_H-M   'P 1'
#
loop_
_entity.id
_entity.type
_entity.pdbx_description
1 polymer ?
#
loop_
_entity_poly.entity_id
_entity_poly.type
_entity_poly.pdbx_seq_one_letter_code
_entity_poly.pdbx_strand_id
1 'polypeptide(L)'
;MKTRLVSLTLGLSGAALAAALVLPALAQESLLPEGFGNPAPTPSPSPTPAPTATPTPSSTPKAGPVAPTVTATLPGTATTATATDDEEVEDGEEVEPGTLKYDLPPGARRLLTRIGPLTPETGGLGPDAFGVRGQYAAAIMRSTRGPLASRWGAILLRRSLASAIDTPDTINGADLAADRAGLLLRMGEANIARTIVQSVDYDRASPRLVATAQQVFLANADPAGMCPYVPAGLAHGDEQAWRLAAGICAGLSGEAGPAGWAMSRVRSSGKVSNFDILLAERVLGASGAGGRSITIQWDKIDKLTSWRFGMATATATPIPAPLRGTATPAMRAWTVLAPMSEMADRVAAAPDAAARGVLSSEAYVSLLSAAASDEEPPESLAAQTDLLRSAFGGETAADRYAAMESLWGRGSNPVDRYAAQVATARAAAALPVGTAVGSDPWQLIGSMLAGGYDNRAIDWVPTVNVGSRAWGVLAVGSPRALNGTTASAVSNFSGDDDSADYQRSKLLLAGLAGLGRIDSGQAASAASDLEVNLGKQTRWTRAISDAAARGEPGMVALLAAAGMQGDWSTMPPYHLYHIVKALREVGLASEARMIAAEALVRV
;
A
#
# COMPACT_ATOMS: atom_id res chain seq x y z
N MET A 1 -27.29 -45.56 -42.09
CA MET A 1 -26.75 -44.77 -40.97
C MET A 1 -27.64 -43.55 -40.79
N LYS A 2 -28.44 -43.52 -39.72
CA LYS A 2 -29.45 -42.50 -39.43
C LYS A 2 -29.05 -41.81 -38.14
N THR A 3 -28.85 -40.50 -38.17
CA THR A 3 -28.75 -39.69 -36.95
C THR A 3 -29.87 -38.66 -37.03
N ARG A 4 -30.87 -38.83 -36.15
CA ARG A 4 -32.01 -37.94 -36.00
C ARG A 4 -31.64 -36.78 -35.08
N LEU A 5 -32.10 -35.60 -35.46
CA LEU A 5 -32.32 -34.46 -34.58
C LEU A 5 -33.21 -34.85 -33.39
N VAL A 6 -32.91 -34.31 -32.22
CA VAL A 6 -33.91 -34.02 -31.20
C VAL A 6 -33.68 -32.60 -30.70
N SER A 7 -34.64 -31.74 -31.02
CA SER A 7 -34.86 -30.42 -30.44
C SER A 7 -35.50 -30.58 -29.06
N LEU A 8 -35.09 -29.78 -28.07
CA LEU A 8 -35.89 -29.58 -26.86
C LEU A 8 -35.89 -28.10 -26.44
N THR A 9 -36.99 -27.45 -26.77
CA THR A 9 -37.59 -26.29 -26.10
C THR A 9 -38.65 -26.85 -25.13
N LEU A 10 -38.99 -26.35 -23.94
CA LEU A 10 -39.11 -25.01 -23.37
C LEU A 10 -39.50 -25.21 -21.88
N GLY A 11 -39.32 -24.22 -20.99
CA GLY A 11 -40.21 -24.09 -19.82
C GLY A 11 -39.62 -23.51 -18.53
N LEU A 12 -40.01 -22.28 -18.23
CA LEU A 12 -39.76 -21.48 -17.02
C LEU A 12 -40.03 -22.18 -15.69
N SER A 13 -39.25 -21.82 -14.65
CA SER A 13 -39.75 -21.64 -13.27
C SER A 13 -38.80 -20.72 -12.51
N GLY A 14 -39.36 -19.61 -11.98
CA GLY A 14 -38.62 -18.57 -11.28
C GLY A 14 -38.58 -18.77 -9.75
N ALA A 15 -37.73 -17.93 -9.14
CA ALA A 15 -37.69 -17.52 -7.74
C ALA A 15 -37.30 -18.57 -6.68
N ALA A 16 -36.05 -18.48 -6.21
CA ALA A 16 -35.72 -18.39 -4.78
C ALA A 16 -34.22 -18.03 -4.61
N LEU A 17 -33.94 -16.76 -4.29
CA LEU A 17 -32.71 -16.38 -3.61
C LEU A 17 -32.78 -16.88 -2.16
N ALA A 18 -31.76 -17.60 -1.70
CA ALA A 18 -31.46 -17.72 -0.28
C ALA A 18 -29.94 -17.67 -0.09
N ALA A 19 -29.53 -16.78 0.81
CA ALA A 19 -28.16 -16.40 1.09
C ALA A 19 -27.33 -17.51 1.75
N ALA A 20 -26.05 -17.61 1.39
CA ALA A 20 -25.04 -18.31 2.17
C ALA A 20 -23.93 -17.33 2.55
N LEU A 21 -24.06 -16.77 3.76
CA LEU A 21 -22.98 -16.10 4.49
C LEU A 21 -22.04 -17.18 5.03
N VAL A 22 -20.77 -17.17 4.62
CA VAL A 22 -19.72 -17.98 5.25
C VAL A 22 -18.91 -17.09 6.19
N LEU A 23 -19.14 -17.26 7.49
CA LEU A 23 -18.22 -16.90 8.56
C LEU A 23 -17.40 -18.15 8.91
N PRO A 24 -16.05 -18.11 8.94
CA PRO A 24 -15.29 -19.14 9.62
C PRO A 24 -15.10 -18.75 11.10
N ALA A 25 -15.85 -19.42 11.96
CA ALA A 25 -15.54 -19.51 13.39
C ALA A 25 -14.53 -20.66 13.63
N LEU A 26 -13.59 -20.40 14.54
CA LEU A 26 -12.53 -21.32 14.96
C LEU A 26 -13.10 -22.49 15.77
N ALA A 27 -12.83 -23.72 15.33
CA ALA A 27 -12.73 -24.90 16.18
C ALA A 27 -11.99 -26.00 15.40
N GLN A 28 -10.74 -26.28 15.75
CA GLN A 28 -10.10 -27.55 15.40
C GLN A 28 -9.97 -28.38 16.67
N GLU A 29 -10.86 -29.36 16.79
CA GLU A 29 -10.69 -30.49 17.69
C GLU A 29 -9.69 -31.49 17.10
N SER A 30 -8.86 -32.00 18.00
CA SER A 30 -7.72 -32.87 17.76
C SER A 30 -8.13 -34.24 17.22
N LEU A 31 -7.66 -34.59 16.02
CA LEU A 31 -7.71 -35.95 15.46
C LEU A 31 -6.30 -36.46 15.17
N LEU A 32 -5.57 -36.83 16.24
CA LEU A 32 -4.44 -37.75 16.11
C LEU A 32 -4.60 -38.90 17.14
N PRO A 33 -4.37 -40.15 16.73
CA PRO A 33 -4.56 -41.34 17.55
C PRO A 33 -3.56 -41.44 18.72
N GLU A 34 -4.00 -42.10 19.80
CA GLU A 34 -3.24 -42.27 21.05
C GLU A 34 -1.92 -43.02 20.80
N GLY A 35 -0.77 -42.40 21.14
CA GLY A 35 0.52 -43.09 21.02
C GLY A 35 1.82 -42.28 21.03
N PHE A 36 1.81 -40.96 21.17
CA PHE A 36 3.07 -40.18 21.29
C PHE A 36 3.05 -39.28 22.52
N GLY A 37 3.80 -39.68 23.55
CA GLY A 37 3.94 -38.96 24.82
C GLY A 37 4.74 -37.66 24.71
N ASN A 38 4.45 -36.74 25.63
CA ASN A 38 5.12 -35.45 25.80
C ASN A 38 6.61 -35.62 26.23
N PRO A 39 7.54 -34.81 25.71
CA PRO A 39 8.91 -34.74 26.26
C PRO A 39 8.95 -34.04 27.62
N ALA A 40 9.90 -34.43 28.47
CA ALA A 40 10.09 -33.94 29.84
C ALA A 40 10.58 -32.47 29.91
N PRO A 41 10.23 -31.71 30.96
CA PRO A 41 10.64 -30.31 31.12
C PRO A 41 12.12 -30.15 31.49
N THR A 42 12.78 -29.18 30.86
CA THR A 42 14.17 -28.73 31.12
C THR A 42 14.23 -27.79 32.34
N PRO A 43 15.30 -27.82 33.16
CA PRO A 43 15.39 -27.07 34.43
C PRO A 43 15.53 -25.54 34.26
N SER A 44 14.97 -24.81 35.24
CA SER A 44 14.93 -23.34 35.33
C SER A 44 16.21 -22.74 35.97
N PRO A 45 16.67 -21.54 35.54
CA PRO A 45 17.88 -20.91 36.09
C PRO A 45 17.68 -20.21 37.44
N SER A 46 18.76 -20.19 38.24
CA SER A 46 18.87 -19.61 39.60
C SER A 46 19.00 -18.07 39.58
N PRO A 47 18.41 -17.34 40.57
CA PRO A 47 18.44 -15.87 40.61
C PRO A 47 19.77 -15.28 41.15
N THR A 48 20.20 -14.17 40.55
CA THR A 48 21.30 -13.29 40.99
C THR A 48 20.78 -12.19 41.93
N PRO A 49 21.52 -11.79 42.99
CA PRO A 49 21.01 -10.87 44.02
C PRO A 49 20.93 -9.40 43.58
N ALA A 50 19.91 -8.70 44.06
CA ALA A 50 19.67 -7.26 43.87
C ALA A 50 20.18 -6.41 45.07
N PRO A 51 20.61 -5.15 44.84
CA PRO A 51 21.06 -4.25 45.90
C PRO A 51 19.92 -3.57 46.67
N THR A 52 20.25 -3.20 47.91
CA THR A 52 19.42 -2.62 48.99
C THR A 52 18.85 -1.24 48.70
N ALA A 53 17.58 -1.00 49.09
CA ALA A 53 16.99 0.33 49.26
C ALA A 53 16.29 0.47 50.63
N THR A 54 16.46 1.66 51.21
CA THR A 54 16.13 2.19 52.56
C THR A 54 14.62 2.51 52.73
N PRO A 55 14.05 2.58 53.96
CA PRO A 55 12.62 2.35 54.18
C PRO A 55 11.70 3.57 54.00
N THR A 56 10.44 3.24 53.73
CA THR A 56 9.24 4.07 53.54
C THR A 56 8.70 4.72 54.83
N PRO A 57 7.81 5.73 54.68
CA PRO A 57 6.61 5.77 55.49
C PRO A 57 5.30 5.91 54.69
N SER A 58 4.34 5.08 55.11
CA SER A 58 2.88 5.15 55.21
C SER A 58 1.94 5.68 54.10
N SER A 59 0.84 4.93 54.00
CA SER A 59 -0.26 4.84 53.05
C SER A 59 -1.41 5.86 53.21
N THR A 60 -2.15 6.09 52.13
CA THR A 60 -3.64 6.23 52.13
C THR A 60 -4.21 5.92 50.72
N PRO A 61 -5.44 5.37 50.59
CA PRO A 61 -5.87 4.62 49.41
C PRO A 61 -6.68 5.44 48.39
N LYS A 62 -6.55 5.12 47.09
CA LYS A 62 -7.54 5.52 46.08
C LYS A 62 -7.77 4.42 45.03
N ALA A 63 -9.06 4.17 44.82
CA ALA A 63 -9.66 3.12 44.00
C ALA A 63 -9.24 3.17 42.52
N GLY A 64 -9.07 1.98 41.94
CA GLY A 64 -8.88 1.78 40.50
C GLY A 64 -10.21 1.69 39.75
N PRO A 65 -10.35 2.23 38.53
CA PRO A 65 -11.51 1.99 37.69
C PRO A 65 -11.41 0.65 36.97
N VAL A 66 -12.47 -0.13 37.07
CA VAL A 66 -12.75 -1.35 36.29
C VAL A 66 -13.18 -0.92 34.87
N ALA A 67 -12.60 -1.56 33.85
CA ALA A 67 -12.97 -1.35 32.45
C ALA A 67 -14.32 -2.03 32.14
N PRO A 68 -15.27 -1.41 31.40
CA PRO A 68 -16.49 -2.08 31.00
C PRO A 68 -16.29 -2.88 29.71
N THR A 69 -16.78 -4.12 29.75
CA THR A 69 -16.98 -5.01 28.61
C THR A 69 -18.23 -4.56 27.84
N VAL A 70 -18.11 -4.29 26.55
CA VAL A 70 -19.26 -4.03 25.67
C VAL A 70 -19.70 -5.32 24.99
N THR A 71 -20.88 -5.81 25.37
CA THR A 71 -21.61 -6.87 24.69
C THR A 71 -22.60 -6.24 23.71
N ALA A 72 -22.55 -6.62 22.43
CA ALA A 72 -23.52 -6.18 21.43
C ALA A 72 -24.80 -7.01 21.54
N THR A 73 -25.94 -6.34 21.78
CA THR A 73 -27.27 -6.97 21.77
C THR A 73 -28.08 -6.39 20.61
N LEU A 74 -28.43 -7.23 19.63
CA LEU A 74 -29.48 -6.90 18.65
C LEU A 74 -30.86 -7.05 19.33
N PRO A 75 -31.79 -6.10 19.20
CA PRO A 75 -33.16 -6.32 19.64
C PRO A 75 -33.93 -7.11 18.58
N GLY A 76 -34.37 -8.31 18.97
CA GLY A 76 -35.37 -9.09 18.26
C GLY A 76 -36.77 -8.54 18.51
N THR A 77 -37.60 -8.63 17.47
CA THR A 77 -39.03 -8.31 17.45
C THR A 77 -39.80 -9.17 18.45
N ALA A 78 -40.49 -8.54 19.40
CA ALA A 78 -41.54 -9.18 20.18
C ALA A 78 -42.69 -8.20 20.42
N THR A 79 -43.83 -8.53 19.81
CA THR A 79 -45.10 -7.85 19.90
C THR A 79 -45.81 -8.26 21.19
N THR A 80 -46.14 -7.31 22.06
CA THR A 80 -47.28 -7.47 22.98
C THR A 80 -47.91 -6.11 23.27
N ALA A 81 -49.19 -5.99 22.95
CA ALA A 81 -50.02 -4.84 23.25
C ALA A 81 -50.52 -4.89 24.70
N THR A 82 -50.53 -3.73 25.38
CA THR A 82 -51.62 -3.35 26.29
C THR A 82 -51.57 -1.85 26.54
N ALA A 83 -52.72 -1.20 26.29
CA ALA A 83 -52.93 0.22 26.49
C ALA A 83 -53.23 0.55 27.96
N THR A 84 -52.82 1.73 28.43
CA THR A 84 -53.63 2.66 29.25
C THR A 84 -52.91 4.01 29.35
N ASP A 85 -53.73 5.06 29.45
CA ASP A 85 -53.50 6.46 29.09
C ASP A 85 -52.68 7.32 30.09
N ASP A 86 -52.28 8.47 29.54
CA ASP A 86 -52.06 9.79 30.15
C ASP A 86 -50.92 9.99 31.15
N GLU A 87 -49.76 10.45 30.66
CA GLU A 87 -48.98 11.54 31.29
C GLU A 87 -48.27 12.40 30.22
N GLU A 88 -48.15 13.69 30.53
CA GLU A 88 -47.79 14.83 29.70
C GLU A 88 -46.46 14.65 28.94
N VAL A 89 -46.49 14.85 27.61
CA VAL A 89 -45.30 14.93 26.77
C VAL A 89 -44.71 16.34 26.92
N GLU A 90 -43.69 16.46 27.76
CA GLU A 90 -42.77 17.60 27.74
C GLU A 90 -42.03 17.59 26.38
N ASP A 91 -42.05 18.73 25.69
CA ASP A 91 -41.43 18.96 24.38
C ASP A 91 -39.99 18.44 24.32
N GLY A 92 -39.82 17.22 23.80
CA GLY A 92 -38.52 16.74 23.35
C GLY A 92 -38.17 17.48 22.06
N GLU A 93 -37.07 18.25 22.08
CA GLU A 93 -36.48 18.86 20.89
C GLU A 93 -36.58 17.91 19.68
N GLU A 94 -37.30 18.33 18.65
CA GLU A 94 -37.31 17.66 17.35
C GLU A 94 -35.86 17.52 16.86
N VAL A 95 -35.31 16.31 17.00
CA VAL A 95 -34.03 15.97 16.38
C VAL A 95 -34.30 15.88 14.88
N GLU A 96 -33.96 16.94 14.14
CA GLU A 96 -33.93 16.95 12.67
C GLU A 96 -33.25 15.65 12.17
N PRO A 97 -33.98 14.78 11.44
CA PRO A 97 -33.42 13.55 10.90
C PRO A 97 -32.40 13.93 9.83
N GLY A 98 -31.12 13.55 10.03
CA GLY A 98 -30.07 13.72 9.03
C GLY A 98 -28.77 14.33 9.54
N THR A 99 -28.72 14.88 10.76
CA THR A 99 -27.46 15.25 11.39
C THR A 99 -27.05 14.20 12.42
N LEU A 100 -26.14 13.31 12.05
CA LEU A 100 -25.37 12.56 13.06
C LEU A 100 -24.61 13.59 13.88
N LYS A 101 -25.16 14.01 15.02
CA LYS A 101 -24.48 14.88 15.97
C LYS A 101 -23.25 14.14 16.44
N TYR A 102 -22.07 14.57 15.97
CA TYR A 102 -20.79 14.00 16.35
C TYR A 102 -20.42 14.40 17.77
N ASP A 103 -21.13 13.84 18.74
CA ASP A 103 -20.94 14.13 20.15
C ASP A 103 -19.92 13.16 20.77
N LEU A 104 -18.69 13.20 20.24
CA LEU A 104 -17.57 12.58 20.95
C LEU A 104 -17.12 13.54 22.06
N PRO A 105 -17.05 13.09 23.32
CA PRO A 105 -16.49 13.89 24.39
C PRO A 105 -15.05 14.31 24.01
N PRO A 106 -14.55 15.46 24.49
CA PRO A 106 -13.25 15.99 24.06
C PRO A 106 -12.08 14.99 24.15
N GLY A 107 -12.11 14.06 25.13
CA GLY A 107 -11.10 13.01 25.29
C GLY A 107 -11.23 11.81 24.33
N ALA A 108 -12.37 11.63 23.67
CA ALA A 108 -12.60 10.60 22.64
C ALA A 108 -12.34 11.11 21.21
N ARG A 109 -12.13 12.42 21.05
CA ARG A 109 -11.80 13.04 19.76
C ARG A 109 -10.40 12.68 19.32
N ARG A 110 -10.21 12.58 18.00
CA ARG A 110 -8.87 12.32 17.44
C ARG A 110 -7.94 13.51 17.70
N LEU A 111 -6.65 13.29 17.85
CA LEU A 111 -5.71 14.40 18.07
C LEU A 111 -5.32 15.02 16.72
N LEU A 112 -5.33 16.35 16.63
CA LEU A 112 -4.73 17.07 15.50
C LEU A 112 -3.25 17.38 15.74
N THR A 113 -2.78 17.24 16.98
CA THR A 113 -1.39 17.41 17.37
C THR A 113 -0.54 16.19 17.05
N ARG A 114 -1.15 15.01 16.86
CA ARG A 114 -0.48 13.79 16.42
C ARG A 114 -1.42 12.98 15.52
N ILE A 115 -1.00 12.74 14.28
CA ILE A 115 -1.86 12.13 13.26
C ILE A 115 -1.17 10.93 12.63
N GLY A 116 -1.90 9.83 12.50
CA GLY A 116 -1.49 8.64 11.78
C GLY A 116 -1.70 7.34 12.58
N PRO A 117 -1.97 6.21 11.92
CA PRO A 117 -2.26 4.95 12.58
C PRO A 117 -1.02 4.19 13.10
N LEU A 118 0.17 4.42 12.54
CA LEU A 118 1.37 3.62 12.90
C LEU A 118 2.18 4.29 14.01
N THR A 119 2.33 3.64 15.15
CA THR A 119 3.25 4.06 16.21
C THR A 119 4.57 3.32 16.09
N PRO A 120 5.66 3.75 16.74
CA PRO A 120 6.92 2.99 16.72
C PRO A 120 6.76 1.51 17.08
N GLU A 121 5.87 1.20 18.03
CA GLU A 121 5.57 -0.16 18.49
C GLU A 121 4.87 -0.99 17.41
N THR A 122 4.12 -0.36 16.51
CA THR A 122 3.46 -1.01 15.37
C THR A 122 4.24 -0.83 14.05
N GLY A 123 5.52 -0.44 14.14
CA GLY A 123 6.42 -0.31 12.98
C GLY A 123 6.37 1.04 12.28
N GLY A 124 5.80 2.07 12.89
CA GLY A 124 5.91 3.47 12.47
C GLY A 124 7.27 4.08 12.80
N LEU A 125 7.51 5.31 12.32
CA LEU A 125 8.63 6.14 12.74
C LEU A 125 8.30 6.88 14.05
N GLY A 126 9.34 7.43 14.69
CA GLY A 126 9.18 8.31 15.86
C GLY A 126 8.25 9.50 15.58
N PRO A 127 7.53 10.02 16.59
CA PRO A 127 6.61 11.14 16.40
C PRO A 127 7.25 12.41 15.82
N ASP A 128 8.53 12.62 16.08
CA ASP A 128 9.35 13.75 15.62
C ASP A 128 10.00 13.53 14.24
N ALA A 129 9.67 12.44 13.52
CA ALA A 129 10.39 12.05 12.31
C ALA A 129 10.41 13.08 11.17
N PHE A 130 9.47 14.03 11.12
CA PHE A 130 9.44 15.11 10.14
C PHE A 130 10.04 16.43 10.64
N GLY A 131 10.51 16.47 11.90
CA GLY A 131 11.02 17.67 12.55
C GLY A 131 9.99 18.79 12.66
N VAL A 132 10.45 20.04 12.72
CA VAL A 132 9.60 21.21 12.99
C VAL A 132 9.08 21.92 11.73
N ARG A 133 9.50 21.48 10.54
CA ARG A 133 9.27 22.19 9.27
C ARG A 133 8.08 21.63 8.48
N GLY A 134 6.91 21.57 9.12
CA GLY A 134 5.67 21.02 8.55
C GLY A 134 5.27 21.61 7.20
N GLN A 135 5.32 22.94 7.02
CA GLN A 135 5.00 23.55 5.71
C GLN A 135 5.96 23.14 4.60
N TYR A 136 7.23 22.95 4.93
CA TYR A 136 8.25 22.52 3.98
C TYR A 136 8.01 21.05 3.58
N ALA A 137 7.73 20.18 4.55
CA ALA A 137 7.33 18.80 4.28
C ALA A 137 6.11 18.75 3.35
N ALA A 138 5.06 19.50 3.69
CA ALA A 138 3.83 19.59 2.91
C ALA A 138 4.06 20.10 1.48
N ALA A 139 4.94 21.09 1.30
CA ALA A 139 5.33 21.57 -0.03
C ALA A 139 6.00 20.48 -0.87
N ILE A 140 6.93 19.72 -0.28
CA ILE A 140 7.55 18.59 -0.96
C ILE A 140 6.48 17.54 -1.31
N MET A 141 5.60 17.18 -0.37
CA MET A 141 4.55 16.20 -0.61
C MET A 141 3.70 16.57 -1.82
N ARG A 142 3.26 17.82 -1.94
CA ARG A 142 2.49 18.32 -3.11
C ARG A 142 3.28 18.34 -4.41
N SER A 143 4.60 18.53 -4.34
CA SER A 143 5.48 18.56 -5.50
C SER A 143 5.90 17.18 -6.00
N THR A 144 5.81 16.15 -5.15
CA THR A 144 6.06 14.76 -5.53
C THR A 144 4.88 14.21 -6.33
N ARG A 145 5.09 14.10 -7.65
CA ARG A 145 4.06 13.77 -8.66
C ARG A 145 4.40 12.55 -9.51
N GLY A 146 5.69 12.29 -9.72
CA GLY A 146 6.17 11.19 -10.55
C GLY A 146 6.14 9.85 -9.82
N PRO A 147 6.09 8.73 -10.57
CA PRO A 147 6.36 7.42 -9.99
C PRO A 147 7.75 7.39 -9.38
N LEU A 148 7.92 6.63 -8.29
CA LEU A 148 9.22 6.41 -7.68
C LEU A 148 9.93 5.26 -8.38
N ALA A 149 11.22 5.44 -8.67
CA ALA A 149 12.06 4.40 -9.25
C ALA A 149 12.13 3.17 -8.33
N SER A 150 12.26 3.40 -7.02
CA SER A 150 12.45 2.35 -6.02
C SER A 150 11.15 1.90 -5.35
N ARG A 151 10.91 0.58 -5.38
CA ARG A 151 9.94 -0.13 -4.55
C ARG A 151 10.20 0.08 -3.07
N TRP A 152 11.44 -0.13 -2.63
CA TRP A 152 11.81 0.03 -1.22
C TRP A 152 11.70 1.49 -0.76
N GLY A 153 12.02 2.44 -1.64
CA GLY A 153 11.77 3.86 -1.42
C GLY A 153 10.27 4.18 -1.25
N ALA A 154 9.40 3.59 -2.07
CA ALA A 154 7.96 3.74 -1.94
C ALA A 154 7.41 3.12 -0.65
N ILE A 155 7.88 1.92 -0.26
CA ILE A 155 7.50 1.27 1.00
C ILE A 155 7.92 2.11 2.22
N LEU A 156 9.15 2.63 2.22
CA LEU A 156 9.65 3.51 3.28
C LEU A 156 8.84 4.81 3.33
N LEU A 157 8.54 5.42 2.19
CA LEU A 157 7.74 6.63 2.14
C LEU A 157 6.32 6.36 2.67
N ARG A 158 5.67 5.26 2.28
CA ARG A 158 4.37 4.87 2.82
C ARG A 158 4.42 4.76 4.34
N ARG A 159 5.41 4.04 4.89
CA ARG A 159 5.60 3.91 6.35
C ARG A 159 5.72 5.28 7.00
N SER A 160 6.55 6.15 6.43
CA SER A 160 6.76 7.52 6.91
C SER A 160 5.46 8.34 6.90
N LEU A 161 4.71 8.30 5.80
CA LEU A 161 3.44 9.01 5.64
C LEU A 161 2.29 8.39 6.43
N ALA A 162 2.42 7.16 6.91
CA ALA A 162 1.43 6.48 7.75
C ALA A 162 1.74 6.58 9.26
N SER A 163 2.94 7.02 9.63
CA SER A 163 3.39 7.12 11.03
C SER A 163 2.60 8.16 11.82
N ALA A 164 2.45 7.95 13.13
CA ALA A 164 1.80 8.85 14.06
C ALA A 164 2.76 10.01 14.38
N ILE A 165 2.74 11.04 13.54
CA ILE A 165 3.67 12.16 13.56
C ILE A 165 3.07 13.33 14.32
N ASP A 166 3.89 13.97 15.15
CA ASP A 166 3.56 15.24 15.80
C ASP A 166 3.43 16.33 14.75
N THR A 167 2.28 17.00 14.74
CA THR A 167 1.99 18.10 13.83
C THR A 167 2.89 19.27 14.19
N PRO A 168 3.79 19.72 13.29
CA PRO A 168 4.64 20.85 13.59
C PRO A 168 3.85 22.16 13.67
N ASP A 169 4.24 23.07 14.55
CA ASP A 169 3.56 24.36 14.79
C ASP A 169 3.39 25.22 13.51
N THR A 170 4.20 24.96 12.49
CA THR A 170 4.14 25.68 11.22
C THR A 170 2.92 25.31 10.37
N ILE A 171 2.21 24.21 10.63
CA ILE A 171 1.09 23.74 9.79
C ILE A 171 -0.09 23.24 10.62
N ASN A 172 -1.31 23.45 10.12
CA ASN A 172 -2.50 22.84 10.71
C ASN A 172 -2.49 21.30 10.52
N GLY A 173 -2.92 20.56 11.54
CA GLY A 173 -2.92 19.09 11.50
C GLY A 173 -3.78 18.50 10.38
N ALA A 174 -4.98 19.03 10.14
CA ALA A 174 -5.85 18.55 9.07
C ALA A 174 -5.25 18.81 7.68
N ASP A 175 -4.55 19.94 7.50
CA ASP A 175 -3.82 20.25 6.27
C ASP A 175 -2.63 19.31 6.05
N LEU A 176 -1.87 19.00 7.10
CA LEU A 176 -0.79 18.02 7.03
C LEU A 176 -1.31 16.62 6.71
N ALA A 177 -2.44 16.21 7.31
CA ALA A 177 -3.12 14.96 7.00
C ALA A 177 -3.55 14.90 5.53
N ALA A 178 -4.09 16.01 5.00
CA ALA A 178 -4.48 16.12 3.60
C ALA A 178 -3.28 15.97 2.65
N ASP A 179 -2.16 16.64 2.92
CA ASP A 179 -0.97 16.56 2.08
C ASP A 179 -0.35 15.14 2.12
N ARG A 180 -0.37 14.46 3.27
CA ARG A 180 0.05 13.06 3.43
C ARG A 180 -0.86 12.10 2.67
N ALA A 181 -2.18 12.19 2.87
CA ALA A 181 -3.17 11.35 2.19
C ALA A 181 -3.13 11.56 0.67
N GLY A 182 -2.96 12.81 0.21
CA GLY A 182 -2.83 13.13 -1.20
C GLY A 182 -1.59 12.52 -1.85
N LEU A 183 -0.45 12.48 -1.14
CA LEU A 183 0.75 11.81 -1.64
C LEU A 183 0.59 10.29 -1.66
N LEU A 184 0.05 9.68 -0.58
CA LEU A 184 -0.28 8.26 -0.55
C LEU A 184 -1.19 7.86 -1.72
N LEU A 185 -2.20 8.68 -2.01
CA LEU A 185 -3.11 8.46 -3.12
C LEU A 185 -2.39 8.45 -4.48
N ARG A 186 -1.46 9.39 -4.71
CA ARG A 186 -0.61 9.43 -5.93
C ARG A 186 0.36 8.26 -6.02
N MET A 187 0.74 7.66 -4.89
CA MET A 187 1.54 6.44 -4.84
C MET A 187 0.73 5.16 -5.13
N GLY A 188 -0.61 5.24 -5.13
CA GLY A 188 -1.49 4.08 -5.28
C GLY A 188 -2.00 3.49 -3.96
N GLU A 189 -1.67 4.10 -2.82
CA GLU A 189 -1.95 3.60 -1.47
C GLU A 189 -3.34 4.06 -0.97
N ALA A 190 -4.39 3.73 -1.72
CA ALA A 190 -5.75 4.21 -1.45
C ALA A 190 -6.25 3.85 -0.03
N ASN A 191 -5.99 2.62 0.43
CA ASN A 191 -6.44 2.14 1.74
C ASN A 191 -5.75 2.90 2.89
N ILE A 192 -4.44 3.12 2.79
CA ILE A 192 -3.68 3.87 3.81
C ILE A 192 -4.05 5.35 3.78
N ALA A 193 -4.27 5.92 2.59
CA ALA A 193 -4.77 7.29 2.46
C ALA A 193 -6.12 7.47 3.15
N ARG A 194 -7.03 6.48 3.05
CA ARG A 194 -8.31 6.44 3.77
C ARG A 194 -8.11 6.45 5.27
N THR A 195 -7.18 5.64 5.79
CA THR A 195 -6.88 5.63 7.23
C THR A 195 -6.36 6.99 7.72
N ILE A 196 -5.54 7.69 6.93
CA ILE A 196 -5.07 9.05 7.28
C ILE A 196 -6.21 10.06 7.29
N VAL A 197 -7.08 10.06 6.26
CA VAL A 197 -8.27 10.93 6.23
C VAL A 197 -9.17 10.66 7.43
N GLN A 198 -9.40 9.39 7.76
CA GLN A 198 -10.20 8.97 8.91
C GLN A 198 -9.50 9.15 10.26
N SER A 199 -8.23 9.57 10.28
CA SER A 199 -7.51 9.95 11.51
C SER A 199 -7.85 11.38 11.94
N VAL A 200 -8.62 12.13 11.15
CA VAL A 200 -9.13 13.45 11.48
C VAL A 200 -10.65 13.39 11.55
N ASP A 201 -11.22 13.96 12.61
CA ASP A 201 -12.68 14.03 12.72
C ASP A 201 -13.22 15.00 11.65
N TYR A 202 -14.31 14.60 10.99
CA TYR A 202 -14.81 15.28 9.79
C TYR A 202 -15.28 16.72 10.06
N ASP A 203 -15.71 17.03 11.29
CA ASP A 203 -16.08 18.38 11.74
C ASP A 203 -14.86 19.32 11.90
N ARG A 204 -13.65 18.75 11.96
CA ARG A 204 -12.38 19.48 12.00
C ARG A 204 -11.60 19.39 10.69
N ALA A 205 -12.24 18.89 9.62
CA ALA A 205 -11.62 18.81 8.31
C ALA A 205 -11.41 20.20 7.72
N SER A 206 -10.16 20.51 7.32
CA SER A 206 -9.88 21.72 6.55
C SER A 206 -10.44 21.59 5.12
N PRO A 207 -10.64 22.70 4.38
CA PRO A 207 -11.02 22.64 2.97
C PRO A 207 -10.10 21.74 2.12
N ARG A 208 -8.79 21.71 2.44
CA ARG A 208 -7.83 20.83 1.77
C ARG A 208 -8.09 19.36 2.09
N LEU A 209 -8.40 19.05 3.35
CA LEU A 209 -8.74 17.69 3.75
C LEU A 209 -10.04 17.22 3.09
N VAL A 210 -11.06 18.07 3.03
CA VAL A 210 -12.34 17.77 2.35
C VAL A 210 -12.10 17.41 0.89
N ALA A 211 -11.34 18.23 0.14
CA ALA A 211 -11.00 17.94 -1.25
C ALA A 211 -10.22 16.63 -1.42
N THR A 212 -9.31 16.34 -0.49
CA THR A 212 -8.52 15.10 -0.50
C THR A 212 -9.38 13.88 -0.15
N ALA A 213 -10.29 14.01 0.82
CA ALA A 213 -11.19 12.96 1.28
C ALA A 213 -12.05 12.45 0.13
N GLN A 214 -12.62 13.35 -0.69
CA GLN A 214 -13.38 12.96 -1.88
C GLN A 214 -12.56 12.04 -2.79
N GLN A 215 -11.34 12.42 -3.13
CA GLN A 215 -10.49 11.64 -4.03
C GLN A 215 -10.09 10.30 -3.41
N VAL A 216 -9.84 10.27 -2.10
CA VAL A 216 -9.52 9.06 -1.35
C VAL A 216 -10.69 8.07 -1.35
N PHE A 217 -11.91 8.54 -1.06
CA PHE A 217 -13.09 7.68 -1.06
C PHE A 217 -13.45 7.17 -2.46
N LEU A 218 -13.31 8.00 -3.50
CA LEU A 218 -13.45 7.56 -4.89
C LEU A 218 -12.41 6.49 -5.26
N ALA A 219 -11.15 6.64 -4.85
CA ALA A 219 -10.10 5.64 -5.09
C ALA A 219 -10.31 4.33 -4.31
N ASN A 220 -11.05 4.36 -3.21
CA ASN A 220 -11.47 3.16 -2.49
C ASN A 220 -12.79 2.57 -3.01
N ALA A 221 -13.39 3.15 -4.05
CA ALA A 221 -14.73 2.81 -4.54
C ALA A 221 -15.80 2.84 -3.42
N ASP A 222 -15.70 3.82 -2.52
CA ASP A 222 -16.56 3.99 -1.34
C ASP A 222 -17.27 5.36 -1.38
N PRO A 223 -18.33 5.52 -2.19
CA PRO A 223 -19.04 6.80 -2.26
C PRO A 223 -19.75 7.17 -0.95
N ALA A 224 -20.13 6.19 -0.13
CA ALA A 224 -20.75 6.42 1.17
C ALA A 224 -19.80 7.10 2.17
N GLY A 225 -18.49 6.81 2.07
CA GLY A 225 -17.46 7.48 2.87
C GLY A 225 -17.42 9.01 2.70
N MET A 226 -17.98 9.55 1.62
CA MET A 226 -18.09 11.00 1.40
C MET A 226 -19.19 11.68 2.23
N CYS A 227 -20.17 10.93 2.76
CA CYS A 227 -21.36 11.51 3.38
C CYS A 227 -21.10 12.42 4.59
N PRO A 228 -20.20 12.07 5.52
CA PRO A 228 -19.84 12.97 6.62
C PRO A 228 -19.23 14.30 6.18
N TYR A 229 -18.67 14.36 4.95
CA TYR A 229 -18.00 15.54 4.42
C TYR A 229 -18.91 16.40 3.53
N VAL A 230 -20.12 15.96 3.20
CA VAL A 230 -21.03 16.70 2.30
C VAL A 230 -21.28 18.14 2.77
N PRO A 231 -21.60 18.44 4.05
CA PRO A 231 -21.82 19.82 4.47
C PRO A 231 -20.61 20.72 4.22
N ALA A 232 -19.41 20.27 4.61
CA ALA A 232 -18.17 21.01 4.38
C ALA A 232 -17.79 21.10 2.89
N GLY A 233 -18.09 20.04 2.12
CA GLY A 233 -17.88 19.97 0.68
C GLY A 233 -18.74 20.95 -0.11
N LEU A 234 -20.00 21.12 0.28
CA LEU A 234 -20.89 22.12 -0.31
C LEU A 234 -20.48 23.56 0.05
N ALA A 235 -19.86 23.78 1.21
CA ALA A 235 -19.37 25.09 1.63
C ALA A 235 -18.05 25.50 0.96
N HIS A 236 -17.17 24.55 0.62
CA HIS A 236 -15.78 24.85 0.26
C HIS A 236 -15.17 24.06 -0.92
N GLY A 237 -15.87 23.07 -1.48
CA GLY A 237 -15.34 22.16 -2.51
C GLY A 237 -15.84 22.41 -3.94
N ASP A 238 -15.58 21.47 -4.86
CA ASP A 238 -16.21 21.46 -6.19
C ASP A 238 -17.73 21.28 -6.03
N GLU A 239 -18.42 22.40 -6.18
CA GLU A 239 -19.84 22.56 -5.89
C GLU A 239 -20.71 21.50 -6.58
N GLN A 240 -20.34 21.03 -7.78
CA GLN A 240 -21.16 20.07 -8.51
C GLN A 240 -20.90 18.62 -8.10
N ALA A 241 -19.63 18.24 -7.93
CA ALA A 241 -19.28 16.90 -7.45
C ALA A 241 -19.82 16.65 -6.03
N TRP A 242 -19.77 17.67 -5.15
CA TRP A 242 -20.35 17.59 -3.81
C TRP A 242 -21.88 17.60 -3.82
N ARG A 243 -22.54 18.25 -4.79
CA ARG A 243 -24.01 18.11 -4.97
C ARG A 243 -24.41 16.71 -5.41
N LEU A 244 -23.63 16.06 -6.28
CA LEU A 244 -23.86 14.65 -6.61
C LEU A 244 -23.66 13.76 -5.38
N ALA A 245 -22.59 13.98 -4.62
CA ALA A 245 -22.38 13.28 -3.35
C ALA A 245 -23.53 13.52 -2.35
N ALA A 246 -24.03 14.75 -2.23
CA ALA A 246 -25.18 15.09 -1.40
C ALA A 246 -26.42 14.30 -1.81
N GLY A 247 -26.69 14.21 -3.12
CA GLY A 247 -27.78 13.39 -3.63
C GLY A 247 -27.61 11.92 -3.29
N ILE A 248 -26.41 11.35 -3.53
CA ILE A 248 -26.06 9.96 -3.17
C ILE A 248 -26.33 9.71 -1.68
N CYS A 249 -25.87 10.60 -0.81
CA CYS A 249 -25.99 10.45 0.64
C CYS A 249 -27.43 10.57 1.12
N ALA A 250 -28.23 11.48 0.56
CA ALA A 250 -29.66 11.54 0.83
C ALA A 250 -30.35 10.22 0.44
N GLY A 251 -30.00 9.65 -0.73
CA GLY A 251 -30.55 8.37 -1.17
C GLY A 251 -30.15 7.20 -0.26
N LEU A 252 -28.89 7.16 0.19
CA LEU A 252 -28.41 6.16 1.17
C LEU A 252 -29.13 6.28 2.52
N SER A 253 -29.56 7.49 2.90
CA SER A 253 -30.40 7.74 4.07
C SER A 253 -31.90 7.47 3.85
N GLY A 254 -32.31 7.03 2.65
CA GLY A 254 -33.71 6.75 2.31
C GLY A 254 -34.52 7.98 1.87
N GLU A 255 -33.89 9.13 1.68
CA GLU A 255 -34.53 10.40 1.31
C GLU A 255 -34.61 10.57 -0.21
N ALA A 256 -35.53 9.85 -0.86
CA ALA A 256 -35.66 9.85 -2.32
C ALA A 256 -35.96 11.24 -2.93
N GLY A 257 -36.74 12.08 -2.23
CA GLY A 257 -37.07 13.44 -2.68
C GLY A 257 -35.85 14.36 -2.77
N PRO A 258 -35.15 14.60 -1.64
CA PRO A 258 -33.88 15.34 -1.62
C PRO A 258 -32.83 14.79 -2.59
N ALA A 259 -32.69 13.46 -2.68
CA ALA A 259 -31.78 12.82 -3.62
C ALA A 259 -32.10 13.17 -5.09
N GLY A 260 -33.37 13.01 -5.50
CA GLY A 260 -33.81 13.33 -6.86
C GLY A 260 -33.68 14.81 -7.22
N TRP A 261 -33.95 15.69 -6.26
CA TRP A 261 -33.78 17.14 -6.43
C TRP A 261 -32.31 17.53 -6.63
N ALA A 262 -31.39 16.95 -5.84
CA ALA A 262 -29.96 17.22 -5.96
C ALA A 262 -29.44 16.79 -7.34
N MET A 263 -29.82 15.60 -7.82
CA MET A 263 -29.48 15.11 -9.15
C MET A 263 -30.03 16.00 -10.26
N SER A 264 -31.30 16.42 -10.15
CA SER A 264 -31.96 17.30 -11.13
C SER A 264 -31.30 18.68 -11.20
N ARG A 265 -30.85 19.22 -10.06
CA ARG A 265 -30.11 20.48 -9.98
C ARG A 265 -28.75 20.40 -10.67
N VAL A 266 -28.00 19.32 -10.46
CA VAL A 266 -26.71 19.14 -11.15
C VAL A 266 -26.94 18.97 -12.65
N ARG A 267 -27.95 18.19 -13.05
CA ARG A 267 -28.31 18.01 -14.48
C ARG A 267 -28.69 19.32 -15.16
N SER A 268 -29.55 20.13 -14.54
CA SER A 268 -29.97 21.43 -15.07
C SER A 268 -28.85 22.47 -15.12
N SER A 269 -27.78 22.31 -14.32
CA SER A 269 -26.62 23.21 -14.37
C SER A 269 -25.84 23.13 -15.69
N GLY A 270 -25.88 22.00 -16.40
CA GLY A 270 -25.08 21.75 -17.60
C GLY A 270 -23.55 21.71 -17.37
N LYS A 271 -23.08 21.76 -16.12
CA LYS A 271 -21.65 21.84 -15.77
C LYS A 271 -20.95 20.49 -15.58
N VAL A 272 -21.72 19.42 -15.40
CA VAL A 272 -21.22 18.04 -15.23
C VAL A 272 -21.66 17.19 -16.41
N SER A 273 -20.79 16.28 -16.86
CA SER A 273 -21.14 15.38 -17.95
C SER A 273 -22.33 14.50 -17.55
N ASN A 274 -23.26 14.28 -18.49
CA ASN A 274 -24.41 13.42 -18.24
C ASN A 274 -23.97 11.99 -17.84
N PHE A 275 -22.84 11.51 -18.36
CA PHE A 275 -22.26 10.22 -18.00
C PHE A 275 -21.90 10.14 -16.50
N ASP A 276 -21.25 11.17 -15.95
CA ASP A 276 -20.87 11.20 -14.54
C ASP A 276 -22.09 11.32 -13.61
N ILE A 277 -23.18 11.96 -14.08
CA ILE A 277 -24.48 11.99 -13.40
C ILE A 277 -25.12 10.60 -13.40
N LEU A 278 -25.15 9.90 -14.55
CA LEU A 278 -25.71 8.55 -14.64
C LEU A 278 -24.98 7.56 -13.73
N LEU A 279 -23.67 7.69 -13.57
CA LEU A 279 -22.90 6.91 -12.60
C LEU A 279 -23.35 7.19 -11.15
N ALA A 280 -23.57 8.46 -10.80
CA ALA A 280 -24.09 8.84 -9.48
C ALA A 280 -25.51 8.30 -9.24
N GLU A 281 -26.37 8.41 -10.24
CA GLU A 281 -27.73 7.86 -10.20
C GLU A 281 -27.72 6.32 -10.09
N ARG A 282 -26.72 5.64 -10.66
CA ARG A 282 -26.58 4.18 -10.51
C ARG A 282 -26.21 3.77 -9.09
N VAL A 283 -25.34 4.53 -8.42
CA VAL A 283 -25.06 4.35 -6.98
C VAL A 283 -26.35 4.55 -6.17
N LEU A 284 -27.14 5.59 -6.50
CA LEU A 284 -28.46 5.81 -5.90
C LEU A 284 -29.41 4.64 -6.13
N GLY A 285 -29.49 4.11 -7.35
CA GLY A 285 -30.34 2.95 -7.68
C GLY A 285 -29.95 1.70 -6.88
N ALA A 286 -28.66 1.48 -6.66
CA ALA A 286 -28.16 0.37 -5.84
C ALA A 286 -28.56 0.47 -4.36
N SER A 287 -28.84 1.68 -3.85
CA SER A 287 -29.29 1.92 -2.46
C SER A 287 -30.79 1.64 -2.22
N GLY A 288 -31.55 1.26 -3.25
CA GLY A 288 -32.99 0.99 -3.15
C GLY A 288 -33.88 2.24 -3.20
N ALA A 289 -33.33 3.44 -3.00
CA ALA A 289 -34.06 4.71 -3.09
C ALA A 289 -34.35 5.18 -4.54
N GLY A 290 -33.72 4.55 -5.54
CA GLY A 290 -33.93 4.84 -6.96
C GLY A 290 -34.57 3.66 -7.69
N GLY A 291 -35.89 3.66 -7.87
CA GLY A 291 -36.63 2.62 -8.61
C GLY A 291 -36.36 2.57 -10.13
N ARG A 292 -35.19 3.02 -10.59
CA ARG A 292 -34.83 3.11 -12.02
C ARG A 292 -33.55 2.31 -12.28
N SER A 293 -33.66 1.28 -13.11
CA SER A 293 -32.49 0.60 -13.68
C SER A 293 -31.76 1.57 -14.61
N ILE A 294 -30.49 1.84 -14.31
CA ILE A 294 -29.66 2.77 -15.09
C ILE A 294 -28.60 1.98 -15.83
N THR A 295 -28.65 2.03 -17.15
CA THR A 295 -27.64 1.44 -18.04
C THR A 295 -26.51 2.43 -18.26
N ILE A 296 -25.28 2.03 -17.95
CA ILE A 296 -24.07 2.83 -18.21
C ILE A 296 -23.52 2.45 -19.57
N GLN A 297 -23.41 3.45 -20.46
CA GLN A 297 -22.82 3.31 -21.80
C GLN A 297 -21.51 4.07 -21.83
N TRP A 298 -20.41 3.35 -22.05
CA TRP A 298 -19.07 3.92 -22.12
C TRP A 298 -18.73 4.51 -23.50
N ASP A 299 -19.67 4.49 -24.44
CA ASP A 299 -19.50 5.08 -25.76
C ASP A 299 -19.08 6.55 -25.66
N LYS A 300 -18.02 6.93 -26.40
CA LYS A 300 -17.45 8.28 -26.43
C LYS A 300 -16.79 8.73 -25.12
N ILE A 301 -16.53 7.81 -24.19
CA ILE A 301 -15.68 8.07 -23.03
C ILE A 301 -14.24 7.67 -23.38
N ASP A 302 -13.32 8.62 -23.28
CA ASP A 302 -11.91 8.48 -23.66
C ASP A 302 -10.96 8.40 -22.46
N LYS A 303 -11.39 8.86 -21.29
CA LYS A 303 -10.57 8.93 -20.08
C LYS A 303 -11.29 8.39 -18.85
N LEU A 304 -10.58 7.57 -18.09
CA LEU A 304 -11.01 7.14 -16.77
C LEU A 304 -10.56 8.17 -15.71
N THR A 305 -11.53 8.82 -15.05
CA THR A 305 -11.30 9.76 -13.94
C THR A 305 -11.51 9.06 -12.59
N SER A 306 -11.09 9.67 -11.48
CA SER A 306 -11.35 9.13 -10.13
C SER A 306 -12.85 8.97 -9.85
N TRP A 307 -13.68 9.93 -10.29
CA TRP A 307 -15.13 9.82 -10.20
C TRP A 307 -15.66 8.60 -10.96
N ARG A 308 -15.25 8.45 -12.23
CA ARG A 308 -15.71 7.35 -13.09
C ARG A 308 -15.26 5.99 -12.56
N PHE A 309 -14.01 5.89 -12.11
CA PHE A 309 -13.48 4.71 -11.45
C PHE A 309 -14.27 4.39 -10.17
N GLY A 310 -14.34 5.33 -9.23
CA GLY A 310 -14.95 5.10 -7.93
C GLY A 310 -16.42 4.72 -8.01
N MET A 311 -17.22 5.42 -8.82
CA MET A 311 -18.64 5.13 -8.96
C MET A 311 -18.92 3.83 -9.73
N ALA A 312 -18.17 3.55 -10.79
CA ALA A 312 -18.33 2.32 -11.55
C ALA A 312 -17.94 1.10 -10.71
N THR A 313 -16.77 1.15 -10.07
CA THR A 313 -16.27 0.06 -9.22
C THR A 313 -17.17 -0.15 -8.00
N ALA A 314 -17.70 0.91 -7.37
CA ALA A 314 -18.62 0.79 -6.23
C ALA A 314 -19.92 0.03 -6.55
N THR A 315 -20.32 0.03 -7.83
CA THR A 315 -21.56 -0.59 -8.32
C THR A 315 -21.32 -1.82 -9.17
N ALA A 316 -20.09 -2.37 -9.14
CA ALA A 316 -19.64 -3.47 -9.99
C ALA A 316 -19.99 -3.25 -11.47
N THR A 317 -19.94 -2.00 -11.93
CA THR A 317 -20.15 -1.65 -13.34
C THR A 317 -18.86 -1.92 -14.11
N PRO A 318 -18.85 -2.85 -15.08
CA PRO A 318 -17.63 -3.20 -15.79
C PRO A 318 -17.03 -1.99 -16.51
N ILE A 319 -15.73 -1.77 -16.31
CA ILE A 319 -14.96 -0.74 -17.01
C ILE A 319 -14.27 -1.39 -18.22
N PRO A 320 -14.51 -0.93 -19.46
CA PRO A 320 -13.91 -1.51 -20.66
C PRO A 320 -12.37 -1.51 -20.64
N ALA A 321 -11.76 -2.55 -21.20
CA ALA A 321 -10.30 -2.70 -21.26
C ALA A 321 -9.57 -1.50 -21.92
N PRO A 322 -10.06 -0.89 -23.03
CA PRO A 322 -9.41 0.29 -23.59
C PRO A 322 -9.33 1.46 -22.62
N LEU A 323 -10.39 1.69 -21.83
CA LEU A 323 -10.42 2.73 -20.81
C LEU A 323 -9.51 2.42 -19.63
N ARG A 324 -9.43 1.15 -19.22
CA ARG A 324 -8.43 0.72 -18.22
C ARG A 324 -6.99 0.92 -18.70
N GLY A 325 -6.75 0.81 -20.01
CA GLY A 325 -5.45 1.16 -20.62
C GLY A 325 -5.05 2.62 -20.40
N THR A 326 -6.01 3.54 -20.20
CA THR A 326 -5.75 4.95 -19.89
C THR A 326 -5.48 5.22 -18.41
N ALA A 327 -5.60 4.20 -17.55
CA ALA A 327 -5.42 4.35 -16.12
C ALA A 327 -3.99 4.76 -15.76
N THR A 328 -3.88 5.75 -14.87
CA THR A 328 -2.60 6.10 -14.27
C THR A 328 -2.05 4.93 -13.45
N PRO A 329 -0.74 4.85 -13.20
CA PRO A 329 -0.18 3.81 -12.35
C PRO A 329 -0.82 3.75 -10.95
N ALA A 330 -1.16 4.91 -10.37
CA ALA A 330 -1.87 5.00 -9.11
C ALA A 330 -3.27 4.34 -9.19
N MET A 331 -4.02 4.62 -10.25
CA MET A 331 -5.36 4.05 -10.42
C MET A 331 -5.34 2.56 -10.72
N ARG A 332 -4.30 2.06 -11.40
CA ARG A 332 -4.08 0.60 -11.50
C ARG A 332 -3.87 -0.04 -10.13
N ALA A 333 -3.07 0.58 -9.27
CA ALA A 333 -2.92 0.11 -7.90
C ALA A 333 -4.25 0.16 -7.12
N TRP A 334 -5.08 1.20 -7.31
CA TRP A 334 -6.42 1.24 -6.71
C TRP A 334 -7.31 0.08 -7.16
N THR A 335 -7.28 -0.28 -8.46
CA THR A 335 -8.00 -1.45 -8.99
C THR A 335 -7.66 -2.70 -8.20
N VAL A 336 -6.37 -2.95 -7.95
CA VAL A 336 -5.91 -4.14 -7.22
C VAL A 336 -6.41 -4.17 -5.77
N LEU A 337 -6.40 -2.99 -5.11
CA LEU A 337 -6.80 -2.82 -3.72
C LEU A 337 -8.32 -2.81 -3.50
N ALA A 338 -9.11 -2.50 -4.54
CA ALA A 338 -10.56 -2.44 -4.47
C ALA A 338 -11.17 -3.85 -4.64
N PRO A 339 -11.77 -4.44 -3.58
CA PRO A 339 -12.30 -5.81 -3.65
C PRO A 339 -13.49 -5.95 -4.60
N MET A 340 -14.20 -4.85 -4.88
CA MET A 340 -15.33 -4.79 -5.82
C MET A 340 -14.89 -4.82 -7.29
N SER A 341 -13.59 -4.72 -7.58
CA SER A 341 -13.08 -4.87 -8.94
C SER A 341 -13.06 -6.34 -9.34
N GLU A 342 -13.38 -6.61 -10.61
CA GLU A 342 -13.30 -7.95 -11.19
C GLU A 342 -11.91 -8.59 -10.97
N MET A 343 -11.88 -9.89 -10.66
CA MET A 343 -10.64 -10.59 -10.33
C MET A 343 -9.61 -10.49 -11.46
N ALA A 344 -10.03 -10.67 -12.72
CA ALA A 344 -9.17 -10.54 -13.89
C ALA A 344 -8.51 -9.15 -13.99
N ASP A 345 -9.22 -8.09 -13.59
CA ASP A 345 -8.73 -6.72 -13.63
C ASP A 345 -7.69 -6.48 -12.53
N ARG A 346 -7.91 -7.07 -11.36
CA ARG A 346 -6.97 -7.05 -10.24
C ARG A 346 -5.69 -7.80 -10.58
N VAL A 347 -5.79 -8.98 -11.19
CA VAL A 347 -4.63 -9.76 -11.67
C VAL A 347 -3.85 -8.99 -12.72
N ALA A 348 -4.53 -8.39 -13.71
CA ALA A 348 -3.87 -7.62 -14.76
C ALA A 348 -3.12 -6.38 -14.23
N ALA A 349 -3.61 -5.74 -13.17
CA ALA A 349 -2.97 -4.58 -12.56
C ALA A 349 -1.92 -4.93 -11.48
N ALA A 350 -1.90 -6.18 -11.01
CA ALA A 350 -1.05 -6.62 -9.89
C ALA A 350 0.46 -6.48 -10.12
N PRO A 351 1.03 -6.74 -11.31
CA PRO A 351 2.47 -6.57 -11.54
C PRO A 351 2.96 -5.14 -11.27
N ASP A 352 2.21 -4.13 -11.73
CA ASP A 352 2.54 -2.71 -11.51
C ASP A 352 2.45 -2.34 -10.02
N ALA A 353 1.45 -2.88 -9.31
CA ALA A 353 1.28 -2.67 -7.87
C ALA A 353 2.39 -3.36 -7.04
N ALA A 354 2.80 -4.57 -7.41
CA ALA A 354 3.88 -5.31 -6.75
C ALA A 354 5.24 -4.64 -6.96
N ALA A 355 5.54 -4.24 -8.20
CA ALA A 355 6.78 -3.55 -8.56
C ALA A 355 6.92 -2.18 -7.88
N ARG A 356 5.82 -1.52 -7.56
CA ARG A 356 5.81 -0.23 -6.83
C ARG A 356 5.77 -0.36 -5.32
N GLY A 357 5.60 -1.57 -4.79
CA GLY A 357 5.57 -1.82 -3.35
C GLY A 357 4.22 -1.63 -2.67
N VAL A 358 3.15 -1.42 -3.46
CA VAL A 358 1.78 -1.41 -2.97
C VAL A 358 1.41 -2.80 -2.47
N LEU A 359 1.68 -3.84 -3.28
CA LEU A 359 1.57 -5.22 -2.84
C LEU A 359 2.88 -5.73 -2.21
N SER A 360 2.74 -6.38 -1.06
CA SER A 360 3.78 -7.28 -0.54
C SER A 360 3.92 -8.53 -1.42
N SER A 361 5.05 -9.23 -1.34
CA SER A 361 5.25 -10.53 -1.99
C SER A 361 4.14 -11.52 -1.64
N GLU A 362 3.76 -11.60 -0.35
CA GLU A 362 2.69 -12.46 0.13
C GLU A 362 1.33 -12.09 -0.47
N ALA A 363 0.88 -10.83 -0.31
CA ALA A 363 -0.38 -10.37 -0.89
C ALA A 363 -0.46 -10.57 -2.41
N TYR A 364 0.67 -10.44 -3.13
CA TYR A 364 0.69 -10.69 -4.57
C TYR A 364 0.49 -12.17 -4.89
N VAL A 365 1.21 -13.06 -4.22
CA VAL A 365 1.02 -14.51 -4.39
C VAL A 365 -0.40 -14.92 -3.97
N SER A 366 -0.93 -14.41 -2.86
CA SER A 366 -2.30 -14.68 -2.42
C SER A 366 -3.34 -14.26 -3.45
N LEU A 367 -3.17 -13.11 -4.11
CA LEU A 367 -4.07 -12.67 -5.18
C LEU A 367 -4.02 -13.63 -6.38
N LEU A 368 -2.84 -14.03 -6.82
CA LEU A 368 -2.69 -14.97 -7.93
C LEU A 368 -3.28 -16.35 -7.59
N SER A 369 -3.05 -16.83 -6.37
CA SER A 369 -3.63 -18.09 -5.89
C SER A 369 -5.15 -18.04 -5.81
N ALA A 370 -5.72 -16.93 -5.34
CA ALA A 370 -7.17 -16.74 -5.31
C ALA A 370 -7.76 -16.76 -6.72
N ALA A 371 -7.16 -16.02 -7.66
CA ALA A 371 -7.61 -15.97 -9.05
C ALA A 371 -7.46 -17.32 -9.79
N ALA A 372 -6.42 -18.09 -9.47
CA ALA A 372 -6.24 -19.44 -10.04
C ALA A 372 -7.17 -20.50 -9.43
N SER A 373 -7.93 -20.15 -8.38
CA SER A 373 -8.94 -21.02 -7.77
C SER A 373 -10.32 -20.87 -8.40
N ASP A 374 -10.48 -19.96 -9.39
CA ASP A 374 -11.70 -19.85 -10.19
C ASP A 374 -11.93 -21.17 -10.98
N GLU A 375 -13.19 -21.46 -11.33
CA GLU A 375 -13.56 -22.70 -12.03
C GLU A 375 -12.88 -22.84 -13.40
N GLU A 376 -12.72 -21.73 -14.12
CA GLU A 376 -12.08 -21.65 -15.42
C GLU A 376 -11.11 -20.46 -15.47
N PRO A 377 -9.91 -20.58 -14.85
CA PRO A 377 -8.94 -19.50 -14.86
C PRO A 377 -8.33 -19.35 -16.25
N PRO A 378 -7.94 -18.14 -16.67
CA PRO A 378 -7.26 -17.94 -17.95
C PRO A 378 -6.00 -18.81 -18.07
N GLU A 379 -5.76 -19.44 -19.24
CA GLU A 379 -4.63 -20.35 -19.46
C GLU A 379 -3.28 -19.72 -19.09
N SER A 380 -3.09 -18.44 -19.41
CA SER A 380 -1.87 -17.69 -19.05
C SER A 380 -1.66 -17.58 -17.54
N LEU A 381 -2.74 -17.42 -16.77
CA LEU A 381 -2.72 -17.38 -15.30
C LEU A 381 -2.45 -18.78 -14.74
N ALA A 382 -3.14 -19.81 -15.25
CA ALA A 382 -2.92 -21.19 -14.85
C ALA A 382 -1.44 -21.58 -14.99
N ALA A 383 -0.85 -21.35 -16.18
CA ALA A 383 0.56 -21.62 -16.44
C ALA A 383 1.51 -20.82 -15.53
N GLN A 384 1.17 -19.55 -15.21
CA GLN A 384 1.95 -18.76 -14.26
C GLN A 384 1.89 -19.36 -12.84
N THR A 385 0.71 -19.75 -12.38
CA THR A 385 0.53 -20.32 -11.04
C THR A 385 1.11 -21.73 -10.90
N ASP A 386 1.14 -22.51 -11.97
CA ASP A 386 1.82 -23.81 -11.99
C ASP A 386 3.33 -23.64 -11.79
N LEU A 387 3.95 -22.69 -12.49
CA LEU A 387 5.36 -22.35 -12.27
C LEU A 387 5.60 -21.81 -10.86
N LEU A 388 4.69 -21.00 -10.31
CA LEU A 388 4.80 -20.55 -8.91
C LEU A 388 4.74 -21.76 -7.96
N ARG A 389 3.82 -22.69 -8.16
CA ARG A 389 3.73 -23.92 -7.36
C ARG A 389 5.04 -24.72 -7.43
N SER A 390 5.63 -24.87 -8.62
CA SER A 390 6.93 -25.52 -8.81
C SER A 390 8.07 -24.74 -8.14
N ALA A 391 8.08 -23.42 -8.16
CA ALA A 391 9.09 -22.61 -7.48
C ALA A 391 9.06 -22.79 -5.95
N PHE A 392 7.86 -22.87 -5.36
CA PHE A 392 7.68 -23.04 -3.92
C PHE A 392 7.81 -24.49 -3.44
N GLY A 393 7.36 -25.46 -4.24
CA GLY A 393 7.17 -26.85 -3.79
C GLY A 393 7.68 -27.92 -4.75
N GLY A 394 8.51 -27.57 -5.75
CA GLY A 394 9.16 -28.56 -6.62
C GLY A 394 10.01 -29.56 -5.85
N GLU A 395 10.13 -30.78 -6.38
CA GLU A 395 10.76 -31.93 -5.72
C GLU A 395 12.24 -31.69 -5.40
N THR A 396 12.97 -31.11 -6.35
CA THR A 396 14.38 -30.77 -6.18
C THR A 396 14.58 -29.27 -6.13
N ALA A 397 15.69 -28.85 -5.51
CA ALA A 397 16.07 -27.44 -5.51
C ALA A 397 16.38 -26.92 -6.92
N ALA A 398 16.89 -27.77 -7.81
CA ALA A 398 17.12 -27.42 -9.21
C ALA A 398 15.80 -27.15 -9.95
N ASP A 399 14.76 -27.97 -9.75
CA ASP A 399 13.44 -27.76 -10.36
C ASP A 399 12.80 -26.47 -9.86
N ARG A 400 12.91 -26.20 -8.55
CA ARG A 400 12.44 -24.96 -7.94
C ARG A 400 13.12 -23.74 -8.56
N TYR A 401 14.45 -23.80 -8.76
CA TYR A 401 15.21 -22.74 -9.39
C TYR A 401 14.85 -22.56 -10.87
N ALA A 402 14.75 -23.65 -11.65
CA ALA A 402 14.34 -23.61 -13.05
C ALA A 402 12.94 -23.02 -13.25
N ALA A 403 12.00 -23.30 -12.34
CA ALA A 403 10.67 -22.69 -12.34
C ALA A 403 10.73 -21.19 -12.07
N MET A 404 11.60 -20.73 -11.16
CA MET A 404 11.83 -19.32 -10.91
C MET A 404 12.44 -18.61 -12.14
N GLU A 405 13.47 -19.19 -12.76
CA GLU A 405 14.05 -18.65 -14.01
C GLU A 405 13.01 -18.55 -15.13
N SER A 406 12.17 -19.57 -15.26
CA SER A 406 11.08 -19.57 -16.23
C SER A 406 10.09 -18.42 -15.97
N LEU A 407 9.72 -18.16 -14.71
CA LEU A 407 8.86 -17.02 -14.35
C LEU A 407 9.52 -15.67 -14.68
N TRP A 408 10.81 -15.51 -14.35
CA TRP A 408 11.53 -14.27 -14.63
C TRP A 408 11.71 -14.03 -16.13
N GLY A 409 11.87 -15.10 -16.92
CA GLY A 409 11.99 -15.04 -18.38
C GLY A 409 10.69 -14.76 -19.12
N ARG A 410 9.52 -15.12 -18.54
CA ARG A 410 8.20 -14.89 -19.14
C ARG A 410 7.75 -13.43 -19.16
N GLY A 411 8.33 -12.58 -18.32
CA GLY A 411 7.92 -11.17 -18.21
C GLY A 411 8.11 -10.42 -19.53
N SER A 412 7.02 -9.86 -20.06
CA SER A 412 6.99 -9.18 -21.36
C SER A 412 7.74 -7.85 -21.37
N ASN A 413 7.85 -7.23 -20.20
CA ASN A 413 8.48 -5.93 -19.97
C ASN A 413 9.23 -5.92 -18.62
N PRO A 414 10.07 -4.90 -18.35
CA PRO A 414 10.85 -4.84 -17.09
C PRO A 414 10.00 -4.88 -15.81
N VAL A 415 8.78 -4.35 -15.82
CA VAL A 415 7.87 -4.36 -14.66
C VAL A 415 7.40 -5.78 -14.37
N ASP A 416 6.98 -6.53 -15.39
CA ASP A 416 6.53 -7.93 -15.23
C ASP A 416 7.67 -8.82 -14.71
N ARG A 417 8.89 -8.64 -15.24
CA ARG A 417 10.06 -9.42 -14.80
C ARG A 417 10.39 -9.15 -13.34
N TYR A 418 10.34 -7.88 -12.91
CA TYR A 418 10.57 -7.53 -11.51
C TYR A 418 9.42 -7.99 -10.61
N ALA A 419 8.17 -7.92 -11.07
CA ALA A 419 7.02 -8.45 -10.34
C ALA A 419 7.15 -9.97 -10.13
N ALA A 420 7.63 -10.72 -11.13
CA ALA A 420 7.93 -12.14 -10.98
C ALA A 420 8.99 -12.40 -9.90
N GLN A 421 10.06 -11.59 -9.84
CA GLN A 421 11.04 -11.64 -8.75
C GLN A 421 10.41 -11.36 -7.38
N VAL A 422 9.50 -10.37 -7.28
CA VAL A 422 8.74 -10.10 -6.05
C VAL A 422 7.87 -11.31 -5.66
N ALA A 423 7.19 -11.96 -6.60
CA ALA A 423 6.35 -13.13 -6.32
C ALA A 423 7.17 -14.35 -5.85
N THR A 424 8.39 -14.53 -6.39
CA THR A 424 9.27 -15.65 -6.05
C THR A 424 10.19 -15.39 -4.86
N ALA A 425 10.14 -14.21 -4.23
CA ALA A 425 11.13 -13.80 -3.22
C ALA A 425 11.28 -14.79 -2.06
N ARG A 426 10.16 -15.30 -1.52
CA ARG A 426 10.16 -16.31 -0.45
C ARG A 426 10.64 -17.68 -0.94
N ALA A 427 10.28 -18.07 -2.16
CA ALA A 427 10.75 -19.32 -2.77
C ALA A 427 12.26 -19.31 -2.98
N ALA A 428 12.81 -18.18 -3.45
CA ALA A 428 14.24 -17.94 -3.60
C ALA A 428 14.96 -18.02 -2.25
N ALA A 429 14.43 -17.34 -1.22
CA ALA A 429 15.03 -17.33 0.12
C ALA A 429 15.05 -18.71 0.80
N ALA A 430 14.19 -19.63 0.37
CA ALA A 430 14.13 -21.01 0.86
C ALA A 430 14.96 -21.99 0.02
N LEU A 431 15.78 -21.51 -0.92
CA LEU A 431 16.64 -22.34 -1.75
C LEU A 431 17.97 -22.64 -1.02
N PRO A 432 18.41 -23.91 -0.94
CA PRO A 432 19.73 -24.23 -0.37
C PRO A 432 20.87 -23.65 -1.20
N VAL A 433 21.93 -23.15 -0.56
CA VAL A 433 23.11 -22.57 -1.25
C VAL A 433 23.84 -23.61 -2.13
N GLY A 434 23.75 -24.90 -1.81
CA GLY A 434 24.32 -25.99 -2.62
C GLY A 434 23.53 -26.31 -3.90
N THR A 435 22.48 -25.57 -4.20
CA THR A 435 21.70 -25.75 -5.43
C THR A 435 22.55 -25.37 -6.63
N ALA A 436 22.54 -26.20 -7.68
CA ALA A 436 23.17 -25.86 -8.94
C ALA A 436 22.45 -24.66 -9.57
N VAL A 437 23.12 -23.52 -9.58
CA VAL A 437 22.69 -22.27 -10.21
C VAL A 437 23.73 -21.83 -11.23
N GLY A 438 23.38 -20.88 -12.10
CA GLY A 438 24.33 -20.30 -13.04
C GLY A 438 25.53 -19.63 -12.36
N SER A 439 26.58 -19.32 -13.15
CA SER A 439 27.81 -18.68 -12.65
C SER A 439 27.62 -17.26 -12.10
N ASP A 440 26.51 -16.60 -12.45
CA ASP A 440 26.14 -15.28 -11.95
C ASP A 440 24.63 -15.20 -11.61
N PRO A 441 24.20 -15.75 -10.46
CA PRO A 441 22.78 -15.93 -10.11
C PRO A 441 22.14 -14.62 -9.60
N TRP A 442 22.36 -13.49 -10.28
CA TRP A 442 21.94 -12.17 -9.81
C TRP A 442 20.42 -12.03 -9.66
N GLN A 443 19.63 -12.73 -10.48
CA GLN A 443 18.16 -12.72 -10.40
C GLN A 443 17.66 -13.43 -9.14
N LEU A 444 18.34 -14.51 -8.74
CA LEU A 444 18.05 -15.21 -7.48
C LEU A 444 18.27 -14.28 -6.29
N ILE A 445 19.43 -13.62 -6.25
CA ILE A 445 19.75 -12.65 -5.19
C ILE A 445 18.77 -11.47 -5.24
N GLY A 446 18.50 -10.93 -6.43
CA GLY A 446 17.55 -9.84 -6.63
C GLY A 446 16.13 -10.19 -6.14
N SER A 447 15.66 -11.42 -6.40
CA SER A 447 14.40 -11.96 -5.90
C SER A 447 14.36 -12.02 -4.37
N MET A 448 15.41 -12.54 -3.72
CA MET A 448 15.50 -12.54 -2.25
C MET A 448 15.41 -11.12 -1.67
N LEU A 449 16.16 -10.18 -2.25
CA LEU A 449 16.21 -8.79 -1.78
C LEU A 449 14.94 -8.00 -2.11
N ALA A 450 14.20 -8.37 -3.16
CA ALA A 450 12.87 -7.80 -3.42
C ALA A 450 11.87 -8.11 -2.30
N GLY A 451 12.02 -9.26 -1.63
CA GLY A 451 11.25 -9.65 -0.43
C GLY A 451 11.87 -9.23 0.91
N GLY A 452 13.07 -8.67 0.92
CA GLY A 452 13.77 -8.25 2.14
C GLY A 452 14.51 -9.38 2.85
N TYR A 453 14.78 -10.49 2.15
CA TYR A 453 15.50 -11.64 2.69
C TYR A 453 17.03 -11.46 2.62
N ASP A 454 17.54 -10.33 3.08
CA ASP A 454 18.98 -9.98 3.02
C ASP A 454 19.86 -10.92 3.85
N ASN A 455 19.35 -11.41 4.98
CA ASN A 455 19.98 -12.45 5.79
C ASN A 455 20.07 -13.83 5.10
N ARG A 456 19.24 -14.09 4.08
CA ARG A 456 19.34 -15.32 3.26
C ARG A 456 20.19 -15.10 2.03
N ALA A 457 20.12 -13.91 1.44
CA ALA A 457 20.94 -13.54 0.29
C ALA A 457 22.44 -13.62 0.61
N ILE A 458 22.86 -13.17 1.81
CA ILE A 458 24.27 -13.18 2.19
C ILE A 458 24.90 -14.59 2.27
N ASP A 459 24.09 -15.64 2.46
CA ASP A 459 24.58 -17.02 2.51
C ASP A 459 25.16 -17.48 1.16
N TRP A 460 24.81 -16.79 0.06
CA TRP A 460 25.30 -17.07 -1.29
C TRP A 460 26.64 -16.41 -1.62
N VAL A 461 27.18 -15.54 -0.75
CA VAL A 461 28.47 -14.87 -0.99
C VAL A 461 29.61 -15.84 -1.37
N PRO A 462 29.78 -17.03 -0.76
CA PRO A 462 30.87 -17.94 -1.10
C PRO A 462 30.81 -18.54 -2.51
N THR A 463 29.65 -18.51 -3.17
CA THR A 463 29.46 -19.11 -4.51
C THR A 463 29.54 -18.09 -5.64
N VAL A 464 29.72 -16.81 -5.30
CA VAL A 464 29.65 -15.69 -6.25
C VAL A 464 31.04 -15.12 -6.52
N ASN A 465 31.34 -14.89 -7.79
CA ASN A 465 32.60 -14.28 -8.22
C ASN A 465 32.63 -12.78 -7.93
N VAL A 466 33.71 -12.30 -7.30
CA VAL A 466 33.90 -10.87 -7.04
C VAL A 466 33.97 -10.11 -8.37
N GLY A 467 33.16 -9.06 -8.49
CA GLY A 467 32.99 -8.30 -9.74
C GLY A 467 31.80 -8.75 -10.58
N SER A 468 31.16 -9.88 -10.31
CA SER A 468 29.95 -10.27 -11.07
C SER A 468 28.73 -9.42 -10.72
N ARG A 469 27.63 -9.54 -11.49
CA ARG A 469 26.39 -8.80 -11.18
C ARG A 469 25.81 -9.22 -9.84
N ALA A 470 25.80 -10.52 -9.54
CA ALA A 470 25.37 -11.04 -8.24
C ALA A 470 26.24 -10.51 -7.10
N TRP A 471 27.56 -10.38 -7.30
CA TRP A 471 28.44 -9.76 -6.32
C TRP A 471 28.06 -8.30 -6.09
N GLY A 472 27.82 -7.51 -7.15
CA GLY A 472 27.44 -6.10 -6.99
C GLY A 472 26.16 -5.95 -6.17
N VAL A 473 25.14 -6.77 -6.46
CA VAL A 473 23.87 -6.78 -5.70
C VAL A 473 24.10 -7.15 -4.23
N LEU A 474 24.91 -8.17 -3.94
CA LEU A 474 25.27 -8.54 -2.55
C LEU A 474 26.12 -7.46 -1.87
N ALA A 475 27.05 -6.84 -2.58
CA ALA A 475 27.98 -5.86 -2.04
C ALA A 475 27.27 -4.62 -1.48
N VAL A 476 26.12 -4.23 -2.05
CA VAL A 476 25.26 -3.19 -1.49
C VAL A 476 24.13 -3.73 -0.61
N GLY A 477 23.59 -4.92 -0.91
CA GLY A 477 22.39 -5.48 -0.27
C GLY A 477 22.65 -6.21 1.05
N SER A 478 23.82 -6.83 1.24
CA SER A 478 24.10 -7.69 2.39
C SER A 478 24.05 -6.94 3.72
N PRO A 479 23.59 -7.56 4.84
CA PRO A 479 23.52 -6.92 6.16
C PRO A 479 24.84 -6.31 6.65
N ARG A 480 25.97 -6.92 6.27
CA ARG A 480 27.33 -6.47 6.58
C ARG A 480 28.12 -6.19 5.30
N ALA A 481 29.19 -5.42 5.43
CA ALA A 481 30.15 -5.22 4.34
C ALA A 481 30.80 -6.55 3.94
N LEU A 482 31.06 -6.71 2.64
CA LEU A 482 31.76 -7.87 2.11
C LEU A 482 33.27 -7.59 2.10
N ASN A 483 34.07 -8.65 2.26
CA ASN A 483 35.50 -8.54 2.09
C ASN A 483 35.82 -8.32 0.60
N GLY A 484 36.85 -7.54 0.30
CA GLY A 484 37.29 -7.32 -1.08
C GLY A 484 36.47 -6.31 -1.89
N THR A 485 35.57 -5.55 -1.27
CA THR A 485 34.91 -4.39 -1.89
C THR A 485 35.93 -3.27 -2.13
N THR A 486 36.54 -3.29 -3.31
CA THR A 486 37.65 -2.40 -3.72
C THR A 486 37.34 -1.73 -5.04
N ALA A 487 38.11 -0.69 -5.41
CA ALA A 487 38.02 -0.07 -6.73
C ALA A 487 38.22 -1.08 -7.87
N SER A 488 39.14 -2.04 -7.72
CA SER A 488 39.36 -3.09 -8.73
C SER A 488 38.14 -4.01 -8.89
N ALA A 489 37.44 -4.35 -7.81
CA ALA A 489 36.20 -5.13 -7.90
C ALA A 489 35.09 -4.36 -8.64
N VAL A 490 34.99 -3.05 -8.42
CA VAL A 490 34.08 -2.17 -9.18
C VAL A 490 34.48 -2.08 -10.65
N SER A 491 35.78 -1.98 -10.96
CA SER A 491 36.28 -1.99 -12.34
C SER A 491 35.98 -3.31 -13.05
N ASN A 492 36.13 -4.46 -12.37
CA ASN A 492 35.78 -5.76 -12.93
C ASN A 492 34.28 -5.83 -13.24
N PHE A 493 33.44 -5.36 -12.31
CA PHE A 493 31.99 -5.25 -12.52
C PHE A 493 31.64 -4.38 -13.72
N SER A 494 32.34 -3.25 -13.87
CA SER A 494 32.13 -2.36 -15.02
C SER A 494 32.51 -3.00 -16.35
N GLY A 495 33.42 -3.98 -16.36
CA GLY A 495 33.82 -4.70 -17.57
C GLY A 495 32.68 -5.54 -18.18
N ASP A 496 31.79 -6.06 -17.33
CA ASP A 496 30.66 -6.93 -17.72
C ASP A 496 29.30 -6.17 -17.68
N ASP A 497 29.31 -4.86 -17.49
CA ASP A 497 28.09 -4.04 -17.38
C ASP A 497 27.47 -3.75 -18.75
N ASP A 498 26.36 -4.41 -19.05
CA ASP A 498 25.58 -4.25 -20.29
C ASP A 498 24.62 -3.05 -20.30
N SER A 499 24.58 -2.24 -19.24
CA SER A 499 23.69 -1.10 -19.17
C SER A 499 24.20 0.10 -19.97
N ALA A 500 23.27 0.92 -20.47
CA ALA A 500 23.62 2.13 -21.20
C ALA A 500 24.54 3.04 -20.36
N ASP A 501 25.63 3.51 -20.96
CA ASP A 501 26.64 4.37 -20.33
C ASP A 501 27.17 3.85 -18.98
N TYR A 502 27.22 2.53 -18.78
CA TYR A 502 27.65 1.90 -17.52
C TYR A 502 26.83 2.35 -16.30
N GLN A 503 25.55 2.69 -16.53
CA GLN A 503 24.67 3.24 -15.52
C GLN A 503 24.58 2.36 -14.26
N ARG A 504 24.60 1.04 -14.42
CA ARG A 504 24.58 0.09 -13.30
C ARG A 504 25.85 0.17 -12.47
N SER A 505 27.01 0.26 -13.10
CA SER A 505 28.31 0.42 -12.42
C SER A 505 28.39 1.75 -11.67
N LYS A 506 27.89 2.82 -12.29
CA LYS A 506 27.80 4.14 -11.66
C LYS A 506 26.91 4.12 -10.41
N LEU A 507 25.78 3.41 -10.47
CA LEU A 507 24.87 3.24 -9.33
C LEU A 507 25.43 2.29 -8.26
N LEU A 508 26.16 1.23 -8.64
CA LEU A 508 26.91 0.38 -7.70
C LEU A 508 27.90 1.23 -6.91
N LEU A 509 28.74 2.01 -7.59
CA LEU A 509 29.71 2.88 -6.93
C LEU A 509 29.02 3.88 -5.99
N ALA A 510 27.94 4.52 -6.43
CA ALA A 510 27.16 5.44 -5.61
C ALA A 510 26.58 4.76 -4.35
N GLY A 511 26.03 3.56 -4.49
CA GLY A 511 25.51 2.76 -3.38
C GLY A 511 26.61 2.35 -2.39
N LEU A 512 27.74 1.84 -2.88
CA LEU A 512 28.88 1.46 -2.04
C LEU A 512 29.45 2.66 -1.27
N ALA A 513 29.66 3.79 -1.94
CA ALA A 513 30.17 5.00 -1.32
C ALA A 513 29.17 5.58 -0.31
N GLY A 514 27.88 5.59 -0.64
CA GLY A 514 26.82 6.07 0.25
C GLY A 514 26.67 5.20 1.51
N LEU A 515 26.78 3.88 1.35
CA LEU A 515 26.80 2.94 2.48
C LEU A 515 28.09 3.00 3.28
N GLY A 516 29.17 3.58 2.74
CA GLY A 516 30.49 3.59 3.36
C GLY A 516 31.17 2.22 3.33
N ARG A 517 30.96 1.46 2.25
CA ARG A 517 31.51 0.10 2.06
C ARG A 517 32.79 0.06 1.23
N ILE A 518 33.16 1.19 0.66
CA ILE A 518 34.40 1.39 -0.09
C ILE A 518 35.14 2.58 0.52
N ASP A 519 36.46 2.49 0.58
CA ASP A 519 37.29 3.59 1.07
C ASP A 519 37.10 4.84 0.21
N SER A 520 37.22 6.02 0.82
CA SER A 520 37.02 7.30 0.16
C SER A 520 38.00 7.57 -1.00
N GLY A 521 39.26 7.15 -0.87
CA GLY A 521 40.25 7.28 -1.94
C GLY A 521 39.94 6.33 -3.08
N GLN A 522 39.61 5.08 -2.77
CA GLN A 522 39.20 4.09 -3.77
C GLN A 522 37.91 4.49 -4.51
N ALA A 523 36.94 5.06 -3.78
CA ALA A 523 35.71 5.59 -4.36
C ALA A 523 35.99 6.75 -5.31
N ALA A 524 36.91 7.64 -4.97
CA ALA A 524 37.31 8.76 -5.82
C ALA A 524 38.00 8.29 -7.11
N SER A 525 38.88 7.28 -7.02
CA SER A 525 39.49 6.65 -8.20
C SER A 525 38.42 6.05 -9.12
N ALA A 526 37.56 5.19 -8.60
CA ALA A 526 36.49 4.56 -9.39
C ALA A 526 35.50 5.59 -9.96
N ALA A 527 35.25 6.69 -9.23
CA ALA A 527 34.40 7.78 -9.70
C ALA A 527 35.03 8.53 -10.87
N SER A 528 36.36 8.69 -10.87
CA SER A 528 37.10 9.27 -11.99
C SER A 528 36.99 8.38 -13.23
N ASP A 529 37.20 7.07 -13.08
CA ASP A 529 37.15 6.11 -14.19
C ASP A 529 35.76 6.01 -14.82
N LEU A 530 34.70 6.10 -14.01
CA LEU A 530 33.31 6.10 -14.46
C LEU A 530 32.78 7.49 -14.83
N GLU A 531 33.60 8.54 -14.75
CA GLU A 531 33.24 9.93 -15.02
C GLU A 531 32.04 10.44 -14.18
N VAL A 532 31.97 10.07 -12.91
CA VAL A 532 30.87 10.44 -12.00
C VAL A 532 31.31 11.43 -10.93
N ASN A 533 30.57 12.52 -10.78
CA ASN A 533 30.71 13.42 -9.64
C ASN A 533 29.69 13.11 -8.54
N LEU A 534 30.03 12.19 -7.62
CA LEU A 534 29.19 11.85 -6.46
C LEU A 534 29.03 13.00 -5.47
N GLY A 535 30.05 13.85 -5.35
CA GLY A 535 30.08 15.00 -4.45
C GLY A 535 29.25 16.20 -4.92
N LYS A 536 28.58 16.12 -6.08
CA LYS A 536 27.81 17.21 -6.66
C LYS A 536 26.83 17.79 -5.66
N GLN A 537 26.87 19.12 -5.49
CA GLN A 537 25.99 19.86 -4.58
C GLN A 537 24.92 20.62 -5.35
N THR A 538 23.66 20.43 -4.96
CA THR A 538 22.48 21.14 -5.46
C THR A 538 21.66 21.65 -4.29
N ARG A 539 20.53 22.32 -4.55
CA ARG A 539 19.58 22.68 -3.49
C ARG A 539 18.98 21.43 -2.83
N TRP A 540 18.75 20.37 -3.60
CA TRP A 540 18.19 19.12 -3.10
C TRP A 540 19.21 18.32 -2.28
N THR A 541 20.47 18.19 -2.72
CA THR A 541 21.48 17.45 -1.94
C THR A 541 21.74 18.10 -0.58
N ARG A 542 21.78 19.45 -0.53
CA ARG A 542 21.88 20.18 0.74
C ARG A 542 20.65 19.91 1.62
N ALA A 543 19.45 19.96 1.06
CA ALA A 543 18.23 19.72 1.83
C ALA A 543 18.20 18.32 2.48
N ILE A 544 18.60 17.27 1.76
CA ILE A 544 18.60 15.90 2.30
C ILE A 544 19.73 15.70 3.32
N SER A 545 20.92 16.26 3.08
CA SER A 545 22.01 16.24 4.08
C SER A 545 21.65 17.00 5.35
N ASP A 546 21.02 18.18 5.22
CA ASP A 546 20.60 18.97 6.37
C ASP A 546 19.51 18.24 7.18
N ALA A 547 18.58 17.54 6.53
CA ALA A 547 17.57 16.72 7.20
C ALA A 547 18.20 15.52 7.95
N ALA A 548 19.20 14.88 7.34
CA ALA A 548 19.95 13.81 8.00
C ALA A 548 20.73 14.31 9.22
N ALA A 549 21.40 15.46 9.10
CA ALA A 549 22.13 16.09 10.21
C ALA A 549 21.22 16.48 11.39
N ARG A 550 19.94 16.76 11.13
CA ARG A 550 18.93 17.00 12.18
C ARG A 550 18.31 15.73 12.75
N GLY A 551 18.64 14.55 12.21
CA GLY A 551 18.04 13.29 12.66
C GLY A 551 16.56 13.16 12.33
N GLU A 552 16.12 13.67 11.16
CA GLU A 552 14.70 13.66 10.75
C GLU A 552 14.42 12.51 9.74
N PRO A 553 14.23 11.26 10.18
CA PRO A 553 14.13 10.11 9.27
C PRO A 553 12.94 10.18 8.29
N GLY A 554 11.81 10.74 8.72
CA GLY A 554 10.63 10.94 7.88
C GLY A 554 10.85 12.02 6.81
N MET A 555 11.56 13.10 7.16
CA MET A 555 11.96 14.13 6.19
C MET A 555 12.97 13.58 5.18
N VAL A 556 13.95 12.79 5.63
CA VAL A 556 14.92 12.12 4.74
C VAL A 556 14.20 11.17 3.78
N ALA A 557 13.25 10.35 4.27
CA ALA A 557 12.45 9.48 3.41
C ALA A 557 11.65 10.26 2.34
N LEU A 558 11.05 11.38 2.73
CA LEU A 558 10.32 12.26 1.81
C LEU A 558 11.23 12.90 0.74
N LEU A 559 12.40 13.40 1.14
CA LEU A 559 13.38 13.98 0.22
C LEU A 559 14.02 12.94 -0.70
N ALA A 560 14.25 11.73 -0.17
CA ALA A 560 14.71 10.60 -0.96
C ALA A 560 13.69 10.25 -2.04
N ALA A 561 12.42 10.10 -1.68
CA ALA A 561 11.36 9.88 -2.65
C ALA A 561 11.28 11.00 -3.70
N ALA A 562 11.36 12.26 -3.28
CA ALA A 562 11.38 13.38 -4.22
C ALA A 562 12.56 13.30 -5.23
N GLY A 563 13.74 12.86 -4.76
CA GLY A 563 14.93 12.65 -5.59
C GLY A 563 14.92 11.38 -6.44
N MET A 564 14.03 10.43 -6.14
CA MET A 564 13.87 9.15 -6.86
C MET A 564 12.69 9.14 -7.85
N GLN A 565 12.06 10.28 -8.11
CA GLN A 565 11.01 10.35 -9.14
C GLN A 565 11.60 10.05 -10.52
N GLY A 566 10.99 9.13 -11.26
CA GLY A 566 11.46 8.65 -12.56
C GLY A 566 11.88 7.18 -12.54
N ASP A 567 12.76 6.80 -13.47
CA ASP A 567 13.22 5.42 -13.66
C ASP A 567 14.72 5.27 -13.36
N TRP A 568 15.14 4.07 -12.96
CA TRP A 568 16.53 3.77 -12.59
C TRP A 568 17.54 4.02 -13.71
N SER A 569 17.15 3.79 -14.97
CA SER A 569 17.98 4.03 -16.15
C SER A 569 18.36 5.51 -16.32
N THR A 570 17.61 6.43 -15.71
CA THR A 570 17.84 7.88 -15.78
C THR A 570 18.25 8.49 -14.43
N MET A 571 18.35 7.66 -13.38
CA MET A 571 18.67 8.10 -12.03
C MET A 571 20.10 8.65 -11.96
N PRO A 572 20.31 9.92 -11.59
CA PRO A 572 21.67 10.42 -11.46
C PRO A 572 22.40 9.69 -10.33
N PRO A 573 23.63 9.17 -10.53
CA PRO A 573 24.36 8.42 -9.50
C PRO A 573 24.57 9.21 -8.21
N TYR A 574 24.79 10.53 -8.32
CA TYR A 574 24.92 11.39 -7.14
C TYR A 574 23.61 11.49 -6.33
N HIS A 575 22.43 11.29 -6.94
CA HIS A 575 21.18 11.19 -6.18
C HIS A 575 21.20 9.94 -5.30
N LEU A 576 21.50 8.77 -5.88
CA LEU A 576 21.55 7.52 -5.13
C LEU A 576 22.57 7.61 -3.98
N TYR A 577 23.75 8.17 -4.23
CA TYR A 577 24.78 8.38 -3.21
C TYR A 577 24.25 9.17 -1.99
N HIS A 578 23.67 10.36 -2.23
CA HIS A 578 23.17 11.20 -1.14
C HIS A 578 21.96 10.59 -0.42
N ILE A 579 21.09 9.88 -1.14
CA ILE A 579 19.95 9.17 -0.56
C ILE A 579 20.42 8.07 0.40
N VAL A 580 21.29 7.19 -0.10
CA VAL A 580 21.79 6.04 0.66
C VAL A 580 22.58 6.50 1.88
N LYS A 581 23.43 7.53 1.71
CA LYS A 581 24.18 8.15 2.80
C LYS A 581 23.24 8.73 3.87
N ALA A 582 22.28 9.55 3.48
CA ALA A 582 21.36 10.21 4.40
C ALA A 582 20.48 9.21 5.15
N LEU A 583 19.97 8.17 4.46
CA LEU A 583 19.17 7.11 5.09
C LEU A 583 19.99 6.33 6.12
N ARG A 584 21.23 5.98 5.80
CA ARG A 584 22.13 5.32 6.76
C ARG A 584 22.38 6.20 8.00
N GLU A 585 22.60 7.50 7.81
CA GLU A 585 22.86 8.46 8.92
C GLU A 585 21.70 8.57 9.90
N VAL A 586 20.45 8.47 9.43
CA VAL A 586 19.24 8.51 10.27
C VAL A 586 18.78 7.12 10.76
N GLY A 587 19.63 6.09 10.66
CA GLY A 587 19.33 4.75 11.17
C GLY A 587 18.48 3.87 10.24
N LEU A 588 18.22 4.29 9.00
CA LEU A 588 17.46 3.55 7.99
C LEU A 588 18.39 2.76 7.04
N ALA A 589 19.41 2.11 7.62
CA ALA A 589 20.45 1.43 6.85
C ALA A 589 19.91 0.21 6.06
N SER A 590 18.92 -0.51 6.60
CA SER A 590 18.24 -1.61 5.89
C SER A 590 17.61 -1.15 4.58
N GLU A 591 16.85 -0.06 4.63
CA GLU A 591 16.17 0.52 3.49
C GLU A 591 17.18 1.10 2.49
N ALA A 592 18.24 1.75 2.98
CA ALA A 592 19.34 2.25 2.14
C ALA A 592 19.97 1.11 1.31
N ARG A 593 20.24 -0.04 1.94
CA ARG A 593 20.78 -1.24 1.26
C ARG A 593 19.81 -1.79 0.22
N MET A 594 18.54 -1.91 0.57
CA MET A 594 17.52 -2.46 -0.32
C MET A 594 17.27 -1.56 -1.53
N ILE A 595 17.25 -0.24 -1.35
CA ILE A 595 17.17 0.75 -2.45
C ILE A 595 18.39 0.63 -3.37
N ALA A 596 19.60 0.55 -2.80
CA ALA A 596 20.82 0.39 -3.58
C ALA A 596 20.81 -0.93 -4.37
N ALA A 597 20.49 -2.06 -3.74
CA ALA A 597 20.42 -3.35 -4.41
C ALA A 597 19.37 -3.38 -5.52
N GLU A 598 18.21 -2.78 -5.29
CA GLU A 598 17.15 -2.67 -6.29
C GLU A 598 17.62 -1.90 -7.53
N ALA A 599 18.43 -0.84 -7.37
CA ALA A 599 19.00 -0.10 -8.48
C ALA A 599 19.82 -1.02 -9.42
N LEU A 600 20.58 -1.96 -8.87
CA LEU A 600 21.42 -2.87 -9.68
C LEU A 600 20.61 -3.99 -10.35
N VAL A 601 19.49 -4.36 -9.76
CA VAL A 601 18.58 -5.38 -10.29
C VAL A 601 17.72 -4.83 -11.43
N ARG A 602 17.37 -3.54 -11.39
CA ARG A 602 16.36 -2.93 -12.29
C ARG A 602 16.91 -2.00 -13.38
N VAL A 603 18.21 -1.71 -13.36
CA VAL A 603 18.96 -1.15 -14.50
C VAL A 603 19.35 -2.28 -15.43
#